data_AF-A0A3S1MVZ1-F1
#
_entry.id   AF-A0A3S1MVZ1-F1
#
_cell.length_a   1.000
_cell.length_b   1.000
_cell.length_c   1.000
_cell.angle_alpha   90.00
_cell.angle_beta   90.00
_cell.angle_gamma   90.00
#
_symmetry.space_group_name_H-M   'P 1'
#
loop_
_entity.id
_entity.type
_entity.pdbx_description
1 polymer ?
#
loop_
_entity_poly.entity_id
_entity_poly.type
_entity_poly.pdbx_seq_one_letter_code
_entity_poly.pdbx_strand_id
1 'polypeptide(L)'
;MSNELTMHATTIVTVRKGSKVVIAGDGQVSLGQTIMKGNAKKVRRIGTGGKVIAGFAGATADAFTLLERLEAKLEQYPDQLTRACVELAKDWRTDRYLRRLEAMMLVADKSVSLALTGTGDVLEPEHGVMAIG
;
A
#
# COMPACT_ATOMS: atom_id res chain seq x y z
N MET A 1 20.84 -11.58 -22.96
CA MET A 1 19.60 -10.84 -22.69
C MET A 1 18.61 -11.82 -22.10
N SER A 2 18.63 -12.00 -20.77
CA SER A 2 17.59 -12.77 -20.09
C SER A 2 16.32 -11.91 -20.13
N ASN A 3 15.36 -12.34 -20.92
CA ASN A 3 14.00 -11.80 -20.86
C ASN A 3 13.40 -12.36 -19.57
N GLU A 4 13.78 -11.80 -18.42
CA GLU A 4 13.16 -12.17 -17.15
C GLU A 4 11.68 -11.85 -17.26
N LEU A 5 10.84 -12.87 -17.06
CA LEU A 5 9.40 -12.71 -17.03
C LEU A 5 9.03 -11.86 -15.80
N THR A 6 8.91 -10.56 -16.00
CA THR A 6 8.52 -9.61 -14.96
C THR A 6 7.03 -9.73 -14.66
N MET A 7 6.70 -9.82 -13.38
CA MET A 7 5.32 -9.74 -12.90
C MET A 7 4.88 -8.28 -12.82
N HIS A 8 3.84 -7.92 -13.58
CA HIS A 8 3.16 -6.64 -13.45
C HIS A 8 1.91 -6.83 -12.60
N ALA A 9 1.86 -6.10 -11.48
CA ALA A 9 0.72 -6.07 -10.58
C ALA A 9 -0.25 -4.95 -10.98
N THR A 10 -1.32 -4.82 -10.19
CA THR A 10 -2.36 -3.80 -10.37
C THR A 10 -1.80 -2.40 -10.12
N THR A 11 -2.34 -1.42 -10.83
CA THR A 11 -2.23 0.01 -10.53
C THR A 11 -3.22 0.38 -9.43
N ILE A 12 -2.74 1.06 -8.39
CA ILE A 12 -3.56 1.62 -7.31
C ILE A 12 -3.44 3.14 -7.35
N VAL A 13 -4.56 3.83 -7.17
CA VAL A 13 -4.61 5.30 -7.08
C VAL A 13 -5.36 5.73 -5.83
N THR A 14 -4.87 6.77 -5.17
CA THR A 14 -5.58 7.50 -4.12
C THR A 14 -5.94 8.89 -4.62
N VAL A 15 -7.16 9.33 -4.30
CA VAL A 15 -7.65 10.67 -4.59
C VAL A 15 -8.36 11.21 -3.35
N ARG A 16 -7.88 12.34 -2.85
CA ARG A 16 -8.50 13.13 -1.78
C ARG A 16 -9.04 14.44 -2.35
N LYS A 17 -10.31 14.69 -2.09
CA LYS A 17 -10.99 15.94 -2.47
C LYS A 17 -11.86 16.43 -1.31
N GLY A 18 -11.41 17.50 -0.66
CA GLY A 18 -12.04 18.00 0.56
C GLY A 18 -12.02 16.93 1.66
N SER A 19 -13.18 16.64 2.24
CA SER A 19 -13.35 15.65 3.31
C SER A 19 -13.53 14.20 2.81
N LYS A 20 -13.43 13.95 1.51
CA LYS A 20 -13.61 12.62 0.91
C LYS A 20 -12.29 12.09 0.39
N VAL A 21 -12.05 10.79 0.62
CA VAL A 21 -10.93 10.06 0.06
C VAL A 21 -11.42 8.77 -0.59
N VAL A 22 -10.81 8.42 -1.71
CA VAL A 22 -11.04 7.18 -2.44
C VAL A 22 -9.69 6.55 -2.74
N ILE A 23 -9.57 5.25 -2.50
CA ILE A 23 -8.50 4.43 -3.06
C ILE A 23 -9.16 3.44 -4.02
N ALA A 24 -8.66 3.38 -5.25
CA ALA A 24 -9.13 2.48 -6.28
C ALA A 24 -7.93 1.69 -6.84
N GLY A 25 -8.20 0.52 -7.37
CA GLY A 25 -7.21 -0.27 -8.08
C GLY A 25 -7.88 -1.10 -9.16
N ASP A 26 -7.15 -1.38 -10.23
CA ASP A 26 -7.60 -2.34 -11.23
C ASP A 26 -7.38 -3.78 -10.73
N GLY A 27 -7.74 -4.76 -11.56
CA GLY A 27 -7.68 -6.18 -11.21
C GLY A 27 -6.66 -6.98 -12.03
N GLN A 28 -5.93 -6.35 -12.95
CA GLN A 28 -5.05 -7.06 -13.86
C GLN A 28 -3.76 -7.49 -13.16
N VAL A 29 -3.36 -8.72 -13.44
CA VAL A 29 -2.05 -9.27 -13.12
C VAL A 29 -1.52 -9.90 -14.39
N SER A 30 -0.34 -9.46 -14.81
CA SER A 30 0.32 -9.93 -16.02
C SER A 30 1.70 -10.51 -15.73
N LEU A 31 2.08 -11.54 -16.46
CA LEU A 31 3.44 -12.08 -16.50
C LEU A 31 4.01 -11.78 -17.88
N GLY A 32 4.90 -10.79 -17.95
CA GLY A 32 5.29 -10.16 -19.21
C GLY A 32 4.06 -9.64 -19.96
N GLN A 33 3.87 -10.12 -21.19
CA GLN A 33 2.76 -9.70 -22.06
C GLN A 33 1.46 -10.52 -21.86
N THR A 34 1.49 -11.55 -21.00
CA THR A 34 0.34 -12.44 -20.80
C THR A 34 -0.47 -12.05 -19.57
N ILE A 35 -1.77 -11.81 -19.74
CA ILE A 35 -2.70 -11.58 -18.62
C ILE A 35 -2.94 -12.91 -17.91
N MET A 36 -2.57 -12.99 -16.63
CA MET A 36 -2.81 -14.17 -15.79
C MET A 36 -4.17 -14.10 -15.08
N LYS A 37 -4.59 -12.91 -14.67
CA LYS A 37 -5.81 -12.69 -13.87
C LYS A 37 -6.33 -11.27 -14.08
N GLY A 38 -7.65 -11.09 -14.17
CA GLY A 38 -8.29 -9.78 -14.36
C GLY A 38 -9.09 -9.26 -13.16
N ASN A 39 -9.15 -10.01 -12.05
CA ASN A 39 -10.00 -9.70 -10.90
C ASN A 39 -9.26 -9.71 -9.55
N ALA A 40 -7.98 -9.33 -9.54
CA ALA A 40 -7.26 -9.09 -8.29
C ALA A 40 -7.94 -7.97 -7.48
N LYS A 41 -7.95 -8.13 -6.15
CA LYS A 41 -8.49 -7.14 -5.22
C LYS A 41 -7.41 -6.78 -4.21
N LYS A 42 -6.74 -5.66 -4.44
CA LYS A 42 -5.60 -5.20 -3.62
C LYS A 42 -5.91 -3.98 -2.78
N VAL A 43 -7.14 -3.46 -2.85
CA VAL A 43 -7.65 -2.42 -1.95
C VAL A 43 -8.46 -3.08 -0.84
N ARG A 44 -8.19 -2.72 0.41
CA ARG A 44 -8.81 -3.26 1.62
C ARG A 44 -9.12 -2.13 2.60
N ARG A 45 -10.10 -2.35 3.47
CA ARG A 45 -10.33 -1.53 4.65
C ARG A 45 -9.69 -2.23 5.84
N ILE A 46 -8.96 -1.48 6.66
CA ILE A 46 -8.22 -1.98 7.82
C ILE A 46 -8.49 -1.11 9.06
N GLY A 47 -8.05 -1.62 10.21
CA GLY A 47 -8.23 -0.99 11.51
C GLY A 47 -9.67 -1.01 12.01
N THR A 48 -9.87 -0.55 13.25
CA THR A 48 -11.16 -0.62 13.95
C THR A 48 -12.28 0.06 13.16
N GLY A 49 -13.28 -0.73 12.76
CA GLY A 49 -14.43 -0.27 11.98
C GLY A 49 -14.13 0.08 10.51
N GLY A 50 -12.98 -0.33 9.97
CA GLY A 50 -12.62 -0.11 8.57
C GLY A 50 -12.44 1.36 8.20
N LYS A 51 -11.97 2.16 9.16
CA LYS A 51 -11.76 3.61 9.03
C LYS A 51 -10.58 3.97 8.11
N VAL A 52 -9.64 3.05 7.93
CA VAL A 52 -8.46 3.22 7.06
C VAL A 52 -8.66 2.40 5.79
N ILE A 53 -8.35 3.00 4.65
CA ILE A 53 -8.30 2.32 3.35
C ILE A 53 -6.84 2.12 2.99
N ALA A 54 -6.46 0.90 2.60
CA ALA A 54 -5.11 0.55 2.19
C ALA A 54 -5.15 -0.15 0.82
N GLY A 55 -4.26 0.25 -0.08
CA GLY A 55 -4.02 -0.42 -1.36
C GLY A 55 -2.52 -0.66 -1.55
N PHE A 56 -2.17 -1.74 -2.25
CA PHE A 56 -0.76 -2.11 -2.45
C PHE A 56 -0.45 -2.51 -3.89
N ALA A 57 0.77 -2.23 -4.31
CA ALA A 57 1.39 -2.75 -5.53
C ALA A 57 2.57 -3.66 -5.13
N GLY A 58 2.73 -4.78 -5.84
CA GLY A 58 3.72 -5.83 -5.50
C GLY A 58 3.09 -7.19 -5.20
N ALA A 59 3.89 -8.11 -4.65
CA ALA A 59 3.46 -9.47 -4.37
C ALA A 59 2.37 -9.52 -3.28
N THR A 60 1.46 -10.50 -3.41
CA THR A 60 0.30 -10.60 -2.51
C THR A 60 0.71 -10.99 -1.08
N ALA A 61 1.73 -11.84 -0.92
CA ALA A 61 2.21 -12.27 0.39
C ALA A 61 2.80 -11.09 1.18
N ASP A 62 3.70 -10.33 0.55
CA ASP A 62 4.31 -9.12 1.11
C ASP A 62 3.27 -8.14 1.64
N ALA A 63 2.21 -7.96 0.87
CA ALA A 63 1.14 -7.05 1.24
C ALA A 63 0.33 -7.51 2.45
N PHE A 64 0.02 -8.79 2.56
CA PHE A 64 -0.63 -9.31 3.77
C PHE A 64 0.25 -9.08 4.99
N THR A 65 1.55 -9.36 4.88
CA THR A 65 2.50 -9.10 5.97
C THR A 65 2.55 -7.63 6.38
N LEU A 66 2.59 -6.70 5.42
CA LEU A 66 2.64 -5.27 5.70
C LEU A 66 1.32 -4.75 6.28
N LEU A 67 0.18 -5.26 5.80
CA LEU A 67 -1.14 -4.89 6.32
C LEU A 67 -1.32 -5.37 7.76
N GLU A 68 -0.98 -6.60 8.09
CA GLU A 68 -1.04 -7.14 9.46
C GLU A 68 -0.19 -6.31 10.43
N ARG A 69 1.02 -5.93 10.00
CA ARG A 69 1.89 -5.05 10.80
C ARG A 69 1.31 -3.64 10.94
N LEU A 70 0.73 -3.09 9.88
CA LEU A 70 0.06 -1.79 9.95
C LEU A 70 -1.12 -1.81 10.90
N GLU A 71 -1.94 -2.87 10.88
CA GLU A 71 -3.05 -3.06 11.82
C GLU A 71 -2.57 -3.08 13.27
N ALA A 72 -1.49 -3.81 13.57
CA ALA A 72 -0.89 -3.80 14.89
C ALA A 72 -0.42 -2.39 15.32
N LYS A 73 0.15 -1.59 14.40
CA LYS A 73 0.52 -0.19 14.68
C LYS A 73 -0.70 0.71 14.88
N LEU A 74 -1.79 0.50 14.14
CA LEU A 74 -3.04 1.24 14.30
C LEU A 74 -3.72 0.93 15.64
N GLU A 75 -3.61 -0.30 16.13
CA GLU A 75 -4.05 -0.67 17.49
C GLU A 75 -3.21 0.00 18.57
N GLN A 76 -1.88 0.04 18.38
CA GLN A 76 -0.96 0.71 19.30
C GLN A 76 -1.14 2.23 19.31
N TYR A 77 -1.47 2.83 18.16
CA TYR A 77 -1.64 4.27 17.99
C TYR A 77 -3.02 4.61 17.38
N PRO A 78 -4.10 4.49 18.17
CA PRO A 78 -5.45 4.74 17.69
C PRO A 78 -5.61 6.14 17.10
N ASP A 79 -6.30 6.22 15.96
CA ASP A 79 -6.60 7.44 15.20
C ASP A 79 -5.36 8.28 14.81
N GLN A 80 -4.15 7.72 14.87
CA GLN A 80 -2.89 8.37 14.49
C GLN A 80 -2.26 7.68 13.27
N LEU A 81 -2.90 7.77 12.10
CA LEU A 81 -2.45 7.08 10.88
C LEU A 81 -1.00 7.44 10.51
N THR A 82 -0.63 8.73 10.50
CA THR A 82 0.73 9.16 10.17
C THR A 82 1.77 8.53 11.09
N ARG A 83 1.49 8.45 12.39
CA ARG A 83 2.39 7.83 13.36
C ARG A 83 2.52 6.34 13.12
N ALA A 84 1.39 5.64 12.92
CA ALA A 84 1.40 4.21 12.62
C ALA A 84 2.22 3.89 11.36
N CYS A 85 2.08 4.71 10.31
CA CYS A 85 2.85 4.57 9.07
C CYS A 85 4.34 4.83 9.27
N VAL A 86 4.73 5.86 10.03
CA VAL A 86 6.14 6.14 10.34
C VAL A 86 6.77 5.01 11.16
N GLU A 87 6.06 4.47 12.15
CA GLU A 87 6.56 3.34 12.93
C GLU A 87 6.66 2.06 12.10
N LEU A 88 5.71 1.81 11.18
CA LEU A 88 5.84 0.73 10.21
C LEU A 88 7.04 0.93 9.29
N ALA A 89 7.26 2.14 8.78
CA ALA A 89 8.39 2.43 7.89
C ALA A 89 9.75 2.22 8.60
N LYS A 90 9.85 2.56 9.88
CA LYS A 90 11.03 2.23 10.72
C LYS A 90 11.24 0.73 10.85
N ASP A 91 10.18 -0.03 11.15
CA ASP A 91 10.25 -1.50 11.23
C ASP A 91 10.65 -2.09 9.87
N TRP A 92 10.07 -1.57 8.78
CA TRP A 92 10.36 -2.00 7.41
C TRP A 92 11.83 -1.83 7.07
N ARG A 93 12.44 -0.69 7.44
CA ARG A 93 13.85 -0.41 7.22
C ARG A 93 14.79 -1.19 8.14
N THR A 94 14.34 -1.66 9.30
CA THR A 94 15.22 -2.33 10.28
C THR A 94 15.12 -3.85 10.24
N ASP A 95 13.97 -4.41 9.86
CA ASP A 95 13.75 -5.84 9.73
C ASP A 95 14.52 -6.41 8.51
N ARG A 96 15.17 -7.57 8.69
CA ARG A 96 16.00 -8.20 7.64
C ARG A 96 15.17 -8.72 6.46
N TYR A 97 13.94 -9.16 6.72
CA TYR A 97 13.04 -9.69 5.72
C TYR A 97 12.29 -8.57 5.01
N LEU A 98 11.76 -7.59 5.77
CA LEU A 98 10.95 -6.52 5.18
C LEU A 98 11.74 -5.65 4.20
N ARG A 99 13.02 -5.36 4.46
CA ARG A 99 13.87 -4.56 3.55
C ARG A 99 14.03 -5.13 2.14
N ARG A 100 13.71 -6.39 1.92
CA ARG A 100 13.78 -7.04 0.60
C ARG A 100 12.47 -6.93 -0.18
N LEU A 101 11.42 -6.43 0.46
CA LEU A 101 10.13 -6.27 -0.18
C LEU A 101 10.18 -5.03 -1.08
N GLU A 102 9.83 -5.23 -2.34
CA GLU A 102 9.74 -4.15 -3.35
C GLU A 102 8.33 -3.53 -3.39
N ALA A 103 7.45 -3.92 -2.47
CA ALA A 103 6.08 -3.46 -2.42
C ALA A 103 5.98 -1.97 -2.08
N MET A 104 4.95 -1.32 -2.62
CA MET A 104 4.52 0.01 -2.23
C MET A 104 3.09 -0.05 -1.70
N MET A 105 2.74 0.85 -0.78
CA MET A 105 1.40 0.96 -0.22
C MET A 105 0.88 2.38 -0.28
N LEU A 106 -0.39 2.54 -0.64
CA LEU A 106 -1.17 3.75 -0.44
C LEU A 106 -2.14 3.51 0.71
N VAL A 107 -2.12 4.37 1.72
CA VAL A 107 -2.98 4.28 2.90
C VAL A 107 -3.64 5.62 3.18
N ALA A 108 -4.90 5.62 3.59
CA ALA A 108 -5.62 6.85 3.88
C ALA A 108 -6.71 6.66 4.92
N ASP A 109 -6.92 7.67 5.74
CA ASP A 109 -8.07 7.80 6.63
C ASP A 109 -8.90 9.05 6.27
N LYS A 110 -9.78 9.51 7.16
CA LYS A 110 -10.57 10.72 6.94
C LYS A 110 -9.72 11.99 6.78
N SER A 111 -8.52 12.04 7.35
CA SER A 111 -7.64 13.21 7.47
C SER A 111 -6.51 13.23 6.45
N VAL A 112 -5.78 12.13 6.29
CA VAL A 112 -4.49 12.09 5.57
C VAL A 112 -4.43 10.94 4.58
N SER A 113 -3.66 11.12 3.52
CA SER A 113 -3.32 10.09 2.53
C SER A 113 -1.81 9.97 2.46
N LEU A 114 -1.28 8.76 2.55
CA LEU A 114 0.16 8.52 2.62
C LEU A 114 0.57 7.39 1.67
N ALA A 115 1.75 7.51 1.07
CA ALA A 115 2.46 6.41 0.46
C ALA A 115 3.57 5.91 1.38
N LEU A 116 3.73 4.59 1.42
CA LEU A 116 4.85 3.90 2.05
C LEU A 116 5.60 3.12 0.99
N THR A 117 6.93 3.16 1.06
CA THR A 117 7.82 2.47 0.12
C THR A 117 8.72 1.47 0.85
N GLY A 118 9.22 0.46 0.13
CA GLY A 118 10.19 -0.51 0.65
C GLY A 118 11.52 0.11 1.15
N THR A 119 11.81 1.36 0.77
CA THR A 119 12.96 2.13 1.28
C THR A 119 12.72 2.75 2.66
N GLY A 120 11.49 2.69 3.18
CA GLY A 120 11.10 3.24 4.46
C GLY A 120 10.70 4.72 4.40
N ASP A 121 10.28 5.21 3.23
CA ASP A 121 9.78 6.58 3.07
C ASP A 121 8.28 6.63 3.37
N VAL A 122 7.83 7.75 3.94
CA VAL A 122 6.42 8.07 4.17
C VAL A 122 6.13 9.42 3.51
N LEU A 123 5.29 9.40 2.48
CA LEU A 123 5.08 10.56 1.60
C LEU A 123 3.61 10.95 1.56
N GLU A 124 3.32 12.24 1.71
CA GLU A 124 1.97 12.80 1.52
C GLU A 124 1.85 13.41 0.11
N PRO A 125 0.77 13.18 -0.64
CA PRO A 125 0.59 13.75 -1.98
C PRO A 125 0.31 15.25 -1.94
N GLU A 126 1.09 16.02 -2.72
CA GLU A 126 0.98 17.50 -2.80
C GLU A 126 -0.41 17.98 -3.21
N HIS A 127 -1.06 17.28 -4.15
CA HIS A 127 -2.38 17.65 -4.67
C HIS A 127 -3.48 16.66 -4.28
N GLY A 128 -3.26 15.87 -3.21
CA GLY A 128 -4.21 14.86 -2.76
C GLY A 128 -4.34 13.66 -3.71
N VAL A 129 -3.49 13.54 -4.72
CA VAL A 129 -3.51 12.43 -5.70
C VAL A 129 -2.15 11.74 -5.74
N MET A 130 -2.15 10.41 -5.74
CA MET A 130 -0.94 9.59 -5.95
C MET A 130 -1.32 8.23 -6.50
N ALA A 131 -0.42 7.63 -7.28
CA ALA A 131 -0.57 6.28 -7.79
C ALA A 131 0.70 5.44 -7.55
N ILE A 132 0.51 4.13 -7.46
CA ILE A 132 1.55 3.10 -7.40
C ILE A 132 1.16 1.96 -8.35
N GLY A 133 2.12 1.14 -8.80
CA GLY A 133 1.86 0.06 -9.75
C GLY A 133 3.04 -0.19 -10.65
#